data_AF-A0A7W3WMX5-F1
#
_entry.id   AF-A0A7W3WMX5-F1
#
_cell.length_a   1.000
_cell.length_b   1.000
_cell.length_c   1.000
_cell.angle_alpha   90.00
_cell.angle_beta   90.00
_cell.angle_gamma   90.00
#
_symmetry.space_group_name_H-M   'P 1'
#
loop_
_entity.id
_entity.type
_entity.pdbx_description
1 polymer ?
#
loop_
_entity_poly.entity_id
_entity_poly.type
_entity_poly.pdbx_seq_one_letter_code
_entity_poly.pdbx_strand_id
1 'polypeptide(L)'
;MAKPEVTHEPVSIERPLWRALAGYRVMTLVYAVGVFLFHHHYHQAYGRPLVGAVYLAFLAVWTFATLRAVSSAERCTNRFLAMDSTVAIGGILLSPVADTHAQVSPTLPSVWVAGTVLAFAIRLGWRWAAGASLVVGVANVVEEVGLTRDTVHNVLLVTIASIGIGYVVEVARSTERALAEALRIEAAARERERLARDIHDGVLQVLAMVQRRGDALGGEAAELGRLAGEQEVALRNLVAGGIGRPPVATAPVP
;
A
#
# COMPACT_ATOMS: atom_id res chain seq x y z
N MET A 1 -0.90 -19.57 32.23
CA MET A 1 -1.53 -18.26 31.96
C MET A 1 -1.00 -17.79 30.61
N ALA A 2 -1.72 -18.10 29.53
CA ALA A 2 -1.28 -17.82 28.17
C ALA A 2 -1.37 -16.31 27.88
N LYS A 3 -0.24 -15.71 27.49
CA LYS A 3 -0.19 -14.31 27.06
C LYS A 3 -0.97 -14.19 25.75
N PRO A 4 -1.90 -13.23 25.59
CA PRO A 4 -2.60 -13.04 24.33
C PRO A 4 -1.58 -12.69 23.24
N GLU A 5 -1.47 -13.55 22.24
CA GLU A 5 -0.80 -13.22 20.97
C GLU A 5 -1.60 -12.09 20.33
N VAL A 6 -1.09 -10.86 20.48
CA VAL A 6 -1.54 -9.73 19.67
C VAL A 6 -0.97 -9.99 18.27
N THR A 7 -1.74 -10.70 17.45
CA THR A 7 -1.51 -10.74 16.01
C THR A 7 -1.73 -9.33 15.49
N HIS A 8 -0.66 -8.55 15.41
CA HIS A 8 -0.64 -7.36 14.58
C HIS A 8 -0.80 -7.85 13.13
N GLU A 9 -2.05 -7.97 12.66
CA GLU A 9 -2.30 -7.97 11.23
C GLU A 9 -1.56 -6.73 10.69
N PRO A 10 -0.66 -6.88 9.69
CA PRO A 10 -0.01 -5.74 9.10
C PRO A 10 -1.14 -4.81 8.62
N VAL A 11 -1.16 -3.59 9.15
CA VAL A 11 -2.14 -2.57 8.76
C VAL A 11 -1.94 -2.34 7.28
N SER A 12 -2.77 -2.99 6.46
CA SER A 12 -2.71 -2.87 5.01
C SER A 12 -3.23 -1.50 4.64
N ILE A 13 -2.30 -0.57 4.36
CA ILE A 13 -2.63 0.82 4.00
C ILE A 13 -3.39 0.87 2.67
N GLU A 14 -3.26 -0.16 1.84
CA GLU A 14 -3.99 -0.28 0.58
C GLU A 14 -5.51 -0.35 0.76
N ARG A 15 -6.01 -1.09 1.77
CA ARG A 15 -7.47 -1.26 1.96
C ARG A 15 -8.21 0.06 2.22
N PRO A 16 -7.75 0.94 3.13
CA PRO A 16 -8.31 2.28 3.30
C PRO A 16 -8.28 3.13 2.02
N LEU A 17 -7.18 3.10 1.27
CA LEU A 17 -7.04 3.88 0.02
C LEU A 17 -8.08 3.48 -1.03
N TRP A 18 -8.29 2.18 -1.24
CA TRP A 18 -9.31 1.68 -2.16
C TRP A 18 -10.74 2.01 -1.70
N ARG A 19 -11.01 1.98 -0.38
CA ARG A 19 -12.30 2.42 0.16
C ARG A 19 -12.54 3.91 -0.03
N ALA A 20 -11.52 4.74 0.20
CA ALA A 20 -11.59 6.19 -0.04
C ALA A 20 -11.88 6.49 -1.52
N LEU A 21 -11.21 5.78 -2.44
CA LEU A 21 -11.48 5.89 -3.87
C LEU A 21 -12.92 5.48 -4.22
N ALA A 22 -13.42 4.36 -3.68
CA ALA A 22 -14.81 3.94 -3.90
C ALA A 22 -15.81 5.01 -3.40
N GLY A 23 -15.59 5.58 -2.21
CA GLY A 23 -16.40 6.68 -1.68
C GLY A 23 -16.34 7.93 -2.55
N TYR A 24 -15.15 8.30 -3.03
CA TYR A 24 -14.95 9.41 -3.95
C TYR A 24 -15.76 9.26 -5.25
N ARG A 25 -15.82 8.05 -5.83
CA ARG A 25 -16.60 7.80 -7.05
C ARG A 25 -18.10 7.99 -6.85
N VAL A 26 -18.63 7.54 -5.71
CA VAL A 26 -20.05 7.76 -5.37
C VAL A 26 -20.32 9.25 -5.15
N MET A 27 -19.45 9.94 -4.41
CA MET A 27 -19.59 11.36 -4.12
C MET A 27 -19.58 12.21 -5.40
N THR A 28 -18.64 11.94 -6.30
CA THR A 28 -18.51 12.65 -7.57
C THR A 28 -19.64 12.34 -8.55
N LEU A 29 -20.18 11.12 -8.53
CA LEU A 29 -21.40 10.79 -9.28
C LEU A 29 -22.60 11.62 -8.77
N VAL A 30 -22.80 11.68 -7.45
CA VAL A 30 -23.88 12.49 -6.85
C VAL A 30 -23.72 13.97 -7.20
N TYR A 31 -22.49 14.48 -7.16
CA TYR A 31 -22.18 15.84 -7.58
C TYR A 31 -22.54 16.08 -9.06
N ALA A 32 -22.12 15.19 -9.97
CA ALA A 32 -22.42 15.32 -11.40
C ALA A 32 -23.93 15.30 -11.68
N VAL A 33 -24.67 14.40 -11.02
CA VAL A 33 -26.14 14.35 -11.09
C VAL A 33 -26.77 15.63 -10.54
N GLY A 34 -26.27 16.15 -9.41
CA GLY A 34 -26.75 17.39 -8.81
C GLY A 34 -26.56 18.60 -9.72
N VAL A 35 -25.38 18.75 -10.33
CA VAL A 35 -25.09 19.84 -11.29
C VAL A 35 -26.00 19.76 -12.52
N PHE A 36 -26.23 18.55 -13.04
CA PHE A 36 -27.12 18.35 -14.18
C PHE A 36 -28.57 18.70 -13.85
N LEU A 37 -29.08 18.25 -12.70
CA LEU A 37 -30.44 18.56 -12.25
C LEU A 37 -30.62 20.06 -11.99
N PHE A 38 -29.63 20.70 -11.37
CA PHE A 38 -29.66 22.14 -11.11
C PHE A 38 -29.71 22.93 -12.42
N HIS A 39 -28.87 22.59 -13.40
CA HIS A 39 -28.91 23.23 -14.71
C HIS A 39 -30.21 22.96 -15.45
N HIS A 40 -30.70 21.72 -15.48
CA HIS A 40 -31.98 21.40 -16.12
C HIS A 40 -33.14 22.23 -15.53
N HIS A 41 -33.12 22.49 -14.21
CA HIS A 41 -34.21 23.21 -13.55
C HIS A 41 -34.13 24.73 -13.73
N TYR A 42 -32.91 25.31 -13.72
CA TYR A 42 -32.72 26.77 -13.76
C TYR A 42 -32.42 27.35 -15.15
N HIS A 43 -31.73 26.60 -16.01
CA HIS A 43 -31.29 27.05 -17.32
C HIS A 43 -31.81 26.06 -18.36
N GLN A 44 -32.92 26.40 -19.04
CA GLN A 44 -33.48 25.63 -20.17
C GLN A 44 -32.56 25.58 -21.41
N ALA A 45 -31.24 25.62 -21.23
CA ALA A 45 -30.22 25.92 -22.22
C ALA A 45 -29.49 24.68 -22.78
N TYR A 46 -29.95 23.46 -22.51
CA TYR A 46 -29.43 22.29 -23.24
C TYR A 46 -30.22 22.10 -24.53
N GLY A 47 -29.55 22.23 -25.67
CA GLY A 47 -30.16 21.93 -26.98
C GLY A 47 -30.67 20.48 -27.10
N ARG A 48 -30.15 19.53 -26.30
CA ARG A 48 -30.54 18.10 -26.27
C ARG A 48 -30.37 17.44 -24.88
N PRO A 49 -31.25 17.70 -23.89
CA PRO A 49 -31.11 17.18 -22.51
C PRO A 49 -31.12 15.65 -22.39
N LEU A 50 -31.71 14.95 -23.36
CA LEU A 50 -31.76 13.49 -23.42
C LEU A 50 -30.36 12.85 -23.53
N VAL A 51 -29.42 13.47 -24.25
CA VAL A 51 -28.08 12.89 -24.44
C VAL A 51 -27.29 12.90 -23.12
N GLY A 52 -27.34 14.03 -22.40
CA GLY A 52 -26.72 14.16 -21.07
C GLY A 52 -27.35 13.21 -20.04
N ALA A 53 -28.68 13.08 -20.05
CA ALA A 53 -29.39 12.17 -19.15
C ALA A 53 -29.02 10.69 -19.39
N VAL A 54 -28.93 10.27 -20.67
CA VAL A 54 -28.53 8.90 -21.03
C VAL A 54 -27.08 8.63 -20.62
N TYR A 55 -26.16 9.58 -20.84
CA TYR A 55 -24.77 9.44 -20.42
C TYR A 55 -24.63 9.37 -18.90
N LEU A 56 -25.34 10.20 -18.14
CA LEU A 56 -25.31 10.15 -16.67
C LEU A 56 -25.94 8.87 -16.12
N ALA A 57 -27.02 8.37 -16.73
CA ALA A 57 -27.60 7.08 -16.38
C ALA A 57 -26.60 5.94 -16.64
N PHE A 58 -25.90 5.97 -17.78
CA PHE A 58 -24.81 5.04 -18.08
C PHE A 58 -23.67 5.16 -17.06
N LEU A 59 -23.23 6.37 -16.72
CA LEU A 59 -22.15 6.61 -15.76
C LEU A 59 -22.54 6.15 -14.34
N ALA A 60 -23.81 6.29 -13.96
CA ALA A 60 -24.34 5.76 -12.71
C ALA A 60 -24.28 4.23 -12.70
N VAL A 61 -24.85 3.58 -13.72
CA VAL A 61 -24.83 2.11 -13.86
C VAL A 61 -23.38 1.60 -13.87
N TRP A 62 -22.50 2.24 -14.63
CA TRP A 62 -21.07 1.92 -14.67
C TRP A 62 -20.41 2.07 -13.30
N THR A 63 -20.65 3.19 -12.61
CA THR A 63 -20.08 3.42 -11.28
C THR A 63 -20.53 2.34 -10.31
N PHE A 64 -21.83 2.05 -10.21
CA PHE A 64 -22.36 1.01 -9.32
C PHE A 64 -21.86 -0.40 -9.68
N ALA A 65 -21.79 -0.74 -10.97
CA ALA A 65 -21.25 -2.01 -11.44
C ALA A 65 -19.77 -2.19 -11.07
N THR A 66 -19.01 -1.09 -11.04
CA THR A 66 -17.56 -1.10 -10.84
C THR A 66 -17.13 -0.85 -9.40
N LEU A 67 -18.05 -0.51 -8.48
CA LEU A 67 -17.76 -0.33 -7.05
C LEU A 67 -17.02 -1.53 -6.43
N ARG A 68 -17.41 -2.76 -6.78
CA ARG A 68 -16.73 -3.97 -6.30
C ARG A 68 -15.33 -4.16 -6.88
N ALA A 69 -15.11 -3.74 -8.12
CA ALA A 69 -13.80 -3.82 -8.77
C ALA A 69 -12.82 -2.79 -8.18
N VAL A 70 -13.33 -1.61 -7.80
CA VAL A 70 -12.57 -0.52 -7.18
C VAL A 70 -12.42 -0.70 -5.67
N SER A 71 -13.04 -1.71 -5.06
CA SER A 71 -12.95 -1.93 -3.61
C SER A 71 -11.71 -2.71 -3.15
N SER A 72 -10.88 -3.23 -4.08
CA SER A 72 -9.68 -4.03 -3.77
C SER A 72 -8.66 -3.99 -4.91
N ALA A 73 -7.38 -3.95 -4.56
CA ALA A 73 -6.28 -4.08 -5.50
C ALA A 73 -6.35 -5.36 -6.36
N GLU A 74 -6.78 -6.47 -5.75
CA GLU A 74 -6.88 -7.79 -6.41
C GLU A 74 -7.93 -7.82 -7.52
N ARG A 75 -9.01 -7.05 -7.35
CA ARG A 75 -10.12 -6.98 -8.30
C ARG A 75 -9.92 -5.91 -9.37
N CYS A 76 -9.02 -4.96 -9.14
CA CYS A 76 -8.68 -3.91 -10.07
C CYS A 76 -7.63 -4.39 -11.09
N THR A 77 -8.11 -5.00 -12.18
CA THR A 77 -7.26 -5.48 -13.30
C THR A 77 -6.87 -4.32 -14.22
N ASN A 78 -5.70 -4.39 -14.88
CA ASN A 78 -5.29 -3.40 -15.88
C ASN A 78 -6.31 -3.21 -17.01
N ARG A 79 -7.03 -4.28 -17.40
CA ARG A 79 -8.13 -4.21 -18.38
C ARG A 79 -9.29 -3.34 -17.89
N PHE A 80 -9.62 -3.42 -16.60
CA PHE A 80 -10.66 -2.62 -16.00
C PHE A 80 -10.27 -1.13 -15.99
N LEU A 81 -9.04 -0.81 -15.61
CA LEU A 81 -8.49 0.55 -15.68
C LEU A 81 -8.54 1.14 -17.11
N ALA A 82 -8.19 0.35 -18.12
CA ALA A 82 -8.28 0.78 -19.52
C ALA A 82 -9.72 1.06 -19.97
N MET A 83 -10.66 0.18 -19.61
CA MET A 83 -12.10 0.39 -19.84
C MET A 83 -12.61 1.64 -19.14
N ASP A 84 -12.23 1.84 -17.87
CA ASP A 84 -12.64 2.97 -17.06
C ASP A 84 -12.12 4.30 -17.63
N SER A 85 -10.87 4.33 -18.10
CA SER A 85 -10.32 5.45 -18.86
C SER A 85 -11.06 5.71 -20.17
N THR A 86 -11.47 4.65 -20.87
CA THR A 86 -12.21 4.81 -22.13
C THR A 86 -13.59 5.41 -21.88
N VAL A 87 -14.26 5.02 -20.78
CA VAL A 87 -15.52 5.65 -20.36
C VAL A 87 -15.32 7.12 -20.00
N ALA A 88 -14.27 7.44 -19.23
CA ALA A 88 -13.94 8.81 -18.88
C ALA A 88 -13.67 9.69 -20.11
N ILE A 89 -12.82 9.21 -21.03
CA ILE A 89 -12.46 9.93 -22.27
C ILE A 89 -13.67 10.03 -23.20
N GLY A 90 -14.45 8.96 -23.35
CA GLY A 90 -15.68 8.96 -24.14
C GLY A 90 -16.69 9.98 -23.64
N GLY A 91 -16.81 10.15 -22.33
CA GLY A 91 -17.63 11.18 -21.71
C GLY A 91 -17.21 12.60 -22.04
N ILE A 92 -15.90 12.89 -21.92
CA ILE A 92 -15.31 14.18 -22.27
C ILE A 92 -15.63 14.50 -23.74
N LEU A 93 -15.38 13.56 -24.65
CA LEU A 93 -15.62 13.74 -26.08
C LEU A 93 -17.12 13.83 -26.46
N LEU A 94 -18.03 13.32 -25.63
CA LEU A 94 -19.48 13.38 -25.85
C LEU A 94 -20.11 14.68 -25.31
N SER A 95 -19.46 15.36 -24.36
CA SER A 95 -19.89 16.67 -23.82
C SER A 95 -20.23 17.72 -24.89
N PRO A 96 -19.41 17.97 -25.92
CA PRO A 96 -19.71 18.98 -26.94
C PRO A 96 -20.87 18.58 -27.88
N VAL A 97 -21.21 17.29 -27.94
CA VAL A 97 -22.39 16.80 -28.69
C VAL A 97 -23.69 17.00 -27.90
N ALA A 98 -23.60 17.01 -26.57
CA ALA A 98 -24.73 17.29 -25.69
C ALA A 98 -24.98 18.78 -25.49
N ASP A 99 -23.93 19.61 -25.58
CA ASP A 99 -23.99 21.06 -25.35
C ASP A 99 -23.38 21.84 -26.53
N THR A 100 -24.19 22.11 -27.55
CA THR A 100 -23.77 22.74 -28.82
C THR A 100 -23.34 24.21 -28.67
N HIS A 101 -23.50 24.83 -27.50
CA HIS A 101 -23.27 26.27 -27.30
C HIS A 101 -22.12 26.64 -26.37
N ALA A 102 -21.37 25.67 -25.82
CA ALA A 102 -20.15 25.90 -25.02
C ALA A 102 -20.28 27.01 -23.94
N GLN A 103 -21.50 27.23 -23.40
CA GLN A 103 -21.76 28.29 -22.43
C GLN A 103 -21.75 27.79 -20.97
N VAL A 104 -21.68 26.48 -20.74
CA VAL A 104 -21.84 25.91 -19.40
C VAL A 104 -20.59 25.16 -18.96
N SER A 105 -19.85 25.78 -18.03
CA SER A 105 -18.88 25.07 -17.16
C SER A 105 -19.62 24.08 -16.24
N PRO A 106 -19.13 22.86 -15.91
CA PRO A 106 -17.97 22.08 -16.38
C PRO A 106 -18.35 20.88 -17.29
N THR A 107 -17.36 20.16 -17.85
CA THR A 107 -17.55 18.96 -18.71
C THR A 107 -18.47 17.91 -18.06
N LEU A 108 -19.25 17.15 -18.85
CA LEU A 108 -20.28 16.21 -18.33
C LEU A 108 -19.76 15.23 -17.26
N PRO A 109 -18.54 14.66 -17.37
CA PRO A 109 -18.00 13.79 -16.33
C PRO A 109 -17.35 14.58 -15.18
N SER A 110 -16.95 15.84 -15.42
CA SER A 110 -16.41 16.78 -14.43
C SER A 110 -15.35 16.14 -13.53
N VAL A 111 -15.51 16.27 -12.22
CA VAL A 111 -14.61 15.78 -11.17
C VAL A 111 -14.51 14.25 -11.15
N TRP A 112 -15.45 13.51 -11.74
CA TRP A 112 -15.42 12.03 -11.76
C TRP A 112 -14.19 11.48 -12.48
N VAL A 113 -13.68 12.19 -13.50
CA VAL A 113 -12.48 11.78 -14.27
C VAL A 113 -11.24 11.64 -13.37
N ALA A 114 -11.10 12.52 -12.37
CA ALA A 114 -9.99 12.46 -11.43
C ALA A 114 -10.00 11.16 -10.61
N GLY A 115 -11.16 10.51 -10.43
CA GLY A 115 -11.26 9.19 -9.81
C GLY A 115 -10.59 8.09 -10.64
N THR A 116 -10.67 8.21 -11.97
CA THR A 116 -9.98 7.27 -12.88
C THR A 116 -8.47 7.43 -12.76
N VAL A 117 -7.97 8.67 -12.78
CA VAL A 117 -6.55 8.98 -12.63
C VAL A 117 -6.03 8.52 -11.25
N LEU A 118 -6.83 8.70 -10.21
CA LEU A 118 -6.51 8.26 -8.86
C LEU A 118 -6.43 6.72 -8.76
N ALA A 119 -7.28 6.00 -9.50
CA ALA A 119 -7.19 4.55 -9.60
C ALA A 119 -5.85 4.09 -10.23
N PHE A 120 -5.37 4.80 -11.27
CA PHE A 120 -4.03 4.55 -11.84
C PHE A 120 -2.92 4.84 -10.83
N ALA A 121 -3.02 5.94 -10.08
CA ALA A 121 -2.05 6.31 -9.05
C ALA A 121 -1.94 5.25 -7.95
N ILE A 122 -3.06 4.76 -7.45
CA ILE A 122 -3.09 3.75 -6.38
C ILE A 122 -2.58 2.39 -6.91
N ARG A 123 -2.97 1.99 -8.13
CA ARG A 123 -2.67 0.64 -8.64
C ARG A 123 -1.30 0.49 -9.29
N LEU A 124 -0.88 1.45 -10.11
CA LEU A 124 0.34 1.37 -10.93
C LEU A 124 1.42 2.38 -10.50
N GLY A 125 1.12 3.31 -9.58
CA GLY A 125 2.06 4.31 -9.07
C GLY A 125 2.07 5.60 -9.87
N TRP A 126 2.95 6.54 -9.46
CA TRP A 126 2.96 7.91 -9.97
C TRP A 126 3.26 8.03 -11.47
N ARG A 127 4.11 7.17 -12.03
CA ARG A 127 4.47 7.21 -13.47
C ARG A 127 3.25 7.03 -14.37
N TRP A 128 2.37 6.11 -13.98
CA TRP A 128 1.14 5.82 -14.70
C TRP A 128 0.04 6.84 -14.39
N ALA A 129 0.01 7.39 -13.18
CA ALA A 129 -0.85 8.54 -12.84
C ALA A 129 -0.54 9.77 -13.71
N ALA A 130 0.75 10.07 -13.92
CA ALA A 130 1.19 11.15 -14.79
C ALA A 130 0.71 10.93 -16.24
N GLY A 131 0.90 9.71 -16.77
CA GLY A 131 0.42 9.36 -18.10
C GLY A 131 -1.10 9.46 -18.25
N ALA A 132 -1.86 8.93 -17.27
CA ALA A 132 -3.31 9.03 -17.26
C ALA A 132 -3.81 10.48 -17.18
N SER A 133 -3.17 11.31 -16.35
CA SER A 133 -3.48 12.74 -16.25
C SER A 133 -3.22 13.49 -17.55
N LEU A 134 -2.12 13.16 -18.23
CA LEU A 134 -1.78 13.76 -19.52
C LEU A 134 -2.82 13.42 -20.58
N VAL A 135 -3.23 12.15 -20.67
CA VAL A 135 -4.28 11.69 -21.61
C VAL A 135 -5.60 12.42 -21.34
N VAL A 136 -6.01 12.51 -20.08
CA VAL A 136 -7.20 13.28 -19.68
C VAL A 136 -7.06 14.76 -20.04
N GLY A 137 -5.87 15.35 -19.81
CA GLY A 137 -5.59 16.74 -20.15
C GLY A 137 -5.71 17.02 -21.64
N VAL A 138 -5.13 16.15 -22.48
CA VAL A 138 -5.26 16.23 -23.94
C VAL A 138 -6.73 16.15 -24.36
N ALA A 139 -7.51 15.24 -23.78
CA ALA A 139 -8.94 15.11 -24.10
C ALA A 139 -9.73 16.39 -23.77
N ASN A 140 -9.44 17.06 -22.64
CA ASN A 140 -10.09 18.33 -22.28
C ASN A 140 -9.70 19.47 -23.24
N VAL A 141 -8.44 19.54 -23.66
CA VAL A 141 -7.99 20.57 -24.63
C VAL A 141 -8.64 20.37 -26.01
N VAL A 142 -8.83 19.12 -26.42
CA VAL A 142 -9.52 18.78 -27.67
C VAL A 142 -11.01 19.15 -27.61
N GLU A 143 -11.67 18.94 -26.46
CA GLU A 143 -13.07 19.31 -26.24
C GLU A 143 -13.31 20.82 -26.38
N GLU A 144 -12.47 21.64 -25.75
CA GLU A 144 -12.68 23.09 -25.64
C GLU A 144 -12.24 23.87 -26.90
N VAL A 145 -11.67 23.18 -27.90
CA VAL A 145 -11.09 23.78 -29.13
C VAL A 145 -10.09 24.91 -28.78
N GLY A 146 -9.37 24.78 -27.67
CA GLY A 146 -8.49 25.84 -27.18
C GLY A 146 -7.83 25.54 -25.83
N LEU A 147 -6.75 26.26 -25.54
CA LEU A 147 -6.09 26.26 -24.23
C LEU A 147 -6.62 27.44 -23.41
N THR A 148 -7.73 27.24 -22.70
CA THR A 148 -8.24 28.23 -21.75
C THR A 148 -7.47 28.15 -20.44
N ARG A 149 -7.37 29.27 -19.72
CA ARG A 149 -6.66 29.33 -18.43
C ARG A 149 -7.23 28.34 -17.41
N ASP A 150 -8.56 28.17 -17.39
CA ASP A 150 -9.25 27.29 -16.44
C ASP A 150 -9.02 25.81 -16.75
N THR A 151 -8.99 25.44 -18.03
CA THR A 151 -8.65 24.07 -18.49
C THR A 151 -7.24 23.71 -18.05
N VAL A 152 -6.27 24.60 -18.32
CA VAL A 152 -4.86 24.39 -17.95
C VAL A 152 -4.71 24.28 -16.43
N HIS A 153 -5.39 25.14 -15.67
CA HIS A 153 -5.36 25.10 -14.21
C HIS A 153 -5.94 23.80 -13.65
N ASN A 154 -7.11 23.37 -14.12
CA ASN A 154 -7.75 22.13 -13.67
C ASN A 154 -6.92 20.89 -14.02
N VAL A 155 -6.39 20.82 -15.24
CA VAL A 155 -5.51 19.72 -15.68
C VAL A 155 -4.24 19.69 -14.83
N LEU A 156 -3.64 20.84 -14.54
CA LEU A 156 -2.47 20.94 -13.66
C LEU A 156 -2.78 20.46 -12.24
N LEU A 157 -3.90 20.89 -11.65
CA LEU A 157 -4.31 20.46 -10.31
C LEU A 157 -4.47 18.94 -10.21
N VAL A 158 -5.17 18.32 -11.18
CA VAL A 158 -5.36 16.86 -11.23
C VAL A 158 -4.03 16.13 -11.44
N THR A 159 -3.16 16.68 -12.29
CA THR A 159 -1.83 16.11 -12.55
C THR A 159 -0.96 16.12 -11.30
N ILE A 160 -0.85 17.27 -10.63
CA ILE A 160 -0.04 17.40 -9.41
C ILE A 160 -0.60 16.54 -8.29
N ALA A 161 -1.92 16.58 -8.06
CA ALA A 161 -2.57 15.80 -7.01
C ALA A 161 -2.39 14.29 -7.23
N SER A 162 -2.58 13.80 -8.45
CA SER A 162 -2.46 12.36 -8.75
C SER A 162 -1.03 11.86 -8.68
N ILE A 163 -0.04 12.64 -9.14
CA ILE A 163 1.38 12.31 -9.00
C ILE A 163 1.76 12.27 -7.52
N GLY A 164 1.35 13.28 -6.75
CA GLY A 164 1.61 13.36 -5.31
C GLY A 164 1.04 12.15 -4.56
N ILE A 165 -0.23 11.82 -4.81
CA ILE A 165 -0.86 10.64 -4.20
C ILE A 165 -0.16 9.35 -4.65
N GLY A 166 0.15 9.21 -5.94
CA GLY A 166 0.88 8.05 -6.45
C GLY A 166 2.24 7.87 -5.79
N TYR A 167 2.96 8.96 -5.52
CA TYR A 167 4.25 8.93 -4.82
C TYR A 167 4.10 8.53 -3.36
N VAL A 168 3.13 9.13 -2.63
CA VAL A 168 2.85 8.77 -1.23
C VAL A 168 2.48 7.30 -1.10
N VAL A 169 1.70 6.75 -2.03
CA VAL A 169 1.35 5.32 -2.06
C VAL A 169 2.59 4.45 -2.29
N GLU A 170 3.49 4.86 -3.19
CA GLU A 170 4.73 4.12 -3.45
C GLU A 170 5.67 4.12 -2.24
N VAL A 171 5.80 5.27 -1.55
CA VAL A 171 6.55 5.39 -0.30
C VAL A 171 5.90 4.54 0.80
N ALA A 172 4.58 4.57 0.97
CA ALA A 172 3.90 3.74 1.95
C ALA A 172 4.19 2.25 1.72
N ARG A 173 4.11 1.79 0.46
CA ARG A 173 4.45 0.41 0.09
C ARG A 173 5.90 0.04 0.38
N SER A 174 6.85 0.95 0.17
CA SER A 174 8.26 0.68 0.48
C SER A 174 8.48 0.55 1.99
N THR A 175 7.82 1.40 2.79
CA THR A 175 7.87 1.31 4.26
C THR A 175 7.25 0.03 4.80
N GLU A 176 6.11 -0.42 4.25
CA GLU A 176 5.48 -1.69 4.64
C GLU A 176 6.40 -2.89 4.37
N ARG A 177 7.07 -2.93 3.20
CA ARG A 177 8.01 -4.01 2.86
C ARG A 177 9.21 -4.01 3.81
N ALA A 178 9.78 -2.85 4.08
CA ALA A 178 10.92 -2.71 5.00
C ALA A 178 10.54 -3.15 6.43
N LEU A 179 9.36 -2.76 6.91
CA LEU A 179 8.85 -3.17 8.21
C LEU A 179 8.61 -4.69 8.28
N ALA A 180 8.00 -5.27 7.24
CA ALA A 180 7.77 -6.71 7.17
C ALA A 180 9.08 -7.51 7.20
N GLU A 181 10.13 -7.01 6.55
CA GLU A 181 11.44 -7.64 6.56
C GLU A 181 12.15 -7.50 7.92
N ALA A 182 12.09 -6.32 8.53
CA ALA A 182 12.62 -6.10 9.88
C ALA A 182 11.97 -7.03 10.92
N LEU A 183 10.64 -7.19 10.88
CA LEU A 183 9.90 -8.09 11.76
C LEU A 183 10.27 -9.57 11.54
N ARG A 184 10.51 -9.98 10.29
CA ARG A 184 11.01 -11.34 9.98
C ARG A 184 12.39 -11.58 10.55
N ILE A 185 13.30 -10.61 10.43
CA ILE A 185 14.66 -10.69 10.97
C ILE A 185 14.60 -10.77 12.51
N GLU A 186 13.77 -9.94 13.14
CA GLU A 186 13.59 -9.95 14.59
C GLU A 186 13.03 -11.30 15.09
N ALA A 187 12.04 -11.86 14.40
CA ALA A 187 11.51 -13.18 14.72
C ALA A 187 12.58 -14.28 14.62
N ALA A 188 13.40 -14.27 13.55
CA ALA A 188 14.49 -15.22 13.38
C ALA A 188 15.59 -15.06 14.44
N ALA A 189 15.91 -13.84 14.86
CA ALA A 189 16.88 -13.57 15.92
C ALA A 189 16.38 -14.08 17.28
N ARG A 190 15.11 -13.84 17.61
CA ARG A 190 14.49 -14.35 18.84
C ARG A 190 14.48 -15.89 18.89
N GLU A 191 14.21 -16.55 17.76
CA GLU A 191 14.24 -18.01 17.70
C GLU A 191 15.67 -18.56 17.89
N ARG A 192 16.68 -17.92 17.29
CA ARG A 192 18.09 -18.29 17.52
C ARG A 192 18.50 -18.14 18.98
N GLU A 193 18.08 -17.06 19.63
CA GLU A 193 18.39 -16.84 21.05
C GLU A 193 17.72 -17.89 21.94
N ARG A 194 16.47 -18.26 21.63
CA ARG A 194 15.77 -19.33 22.33
C ARG A 194 16.47 -20.67 22.17
N LEU A 195 16.85 -21.04 20.93
CA LEU A 195 17.56 -22.28 20.66
C LEU A 195 18.93 -22.31 21.35
N ALA A 196 19.65 -21.19 21.36
CA ALA A 196 20.93 -21.09 22.04
C ALA A 196 20.79 -21.29 23.56
N ARG A 197 19.76 -20.69 24.18
CA ARG A 197 19.46 -20.90 25.61
C ARG A 197 19.12 -22.36 25.92
N ASP A 198 18.27 -22.99 25.11
CA ASP A 198 17.88 -24.39 25.28
C ASP A 198 19.08 -25.35 25.17
N ILE A 199 19.94 -25.14 24.16
CA ILE A 199 21.18 -25.93 24.00
C ILE A 199 22.12 -25.71 25.18
N HIS A 200 22.31 -24.47 25.62
CA HIS A 200 23.22 -24.16 26.73
C HIS A 200 22.74 -24.78 28.05
N ASP A 201 21.47 -24.60 28.40
CA ASP A 201 20.89 -25.16 29.62
C ASP A 201 20.87 -26.70 29.59
N GLY A 202 20.56 -27.29 28.43
CA GLY A 202 20.60 -28.74 28.24
C GLY A 202 21.99 -29.34 28.44
N VAL A 203 23.04 -28.71 27.88
CA VAL A 203 24.43 -29.14 28.09
C VAL A 203 24.85 -29.02 29.54
N LEU A 204 24.54 -27.89 30.19
CA LEU A 204 24.82 -27.71 31.63
C LEU A 204 24.09 -28.76 32.48
N GLN A 205 22.83 -29.08 32.17
CA GLN A 205 22.05 -30.07 32.88
C GLN A 205 22.64 -31.49 32.74
N VAL A 206 23.13 -31.85 31.55
CA VAL A 206 23.79 -33.15 31.32
C VAL A 206 25.13 -33.23 32.07
N LEU A 207 25.95 -32.19 32.02
CA LEU A 207 27.24 -32.16 32.74
C LEU A 207 27.03 -32.29 34.26
N ALA A 208 26.08 -31.55 34.83
CA ALA A 208 25.74 -31.63 36.24
C ALA A 208 25.21 -33.03 36.64
N MET A 209 24.43 -33.67 35.75
CA MET A 209 23.96 -35.04 35.95
C MET A 209 25.12 -36.04 35.96
N VAL A 210 26.06 -35.92 35.01
CA VAL A 210 27.25 -36.78 34.92
C VAL A 210 28.12 -36.63 36.15
N GLN A 211 28.38 -35.39 36.60
CA GLN A 211 29.14 -35.14 37.82
C GLN A 211 28.51 -35.84 39.04
N ARG A 212 27.21 -35.60 39.29
CA ARG A 212 26.50 -36.20 40.43
C ARG A 212 26.49 -37.73 40.38
N ARG A 213 26.38 -38.32 39.18
CA ARG A 213 26.36 -39.77 39.02
C ARG A 213 27.76 -40.39 39.16
N GLY A 214 28.79 -39.69 38.69
CA GLY A 214 30.20 -40.08 38.86
C GLY A 214 30.61 -40.12 40.34
N ASP A 215 30.26 -39.08 41.10
CA ASP A 215 30.53 -39.00 42.55
C ASP A 215 29.85 -40.15 43.32
N ALA A 216 28.64 -40.54 42.91
CA ALA A 216 27.88 -41.61 43.55
C ALA A 216 28.39 -43.03 43.25
N LEU A 217 29.03 -43.25 42.09
CA LEU A 217 29.52 -44.57 41.67
C LEU A 217 30.95 -44.85 42.15
N GLY A 218 31.77 -43.81 42.35
CA GLY A 218 33.14 -43.94 42.85
C GLY A 218 34.14 -44.52 41.84
N GLY A 219 35.42 -44.59 42.23
CA GLY A 219 36.49 -45.12 41.38
C GLY A 219 36.77 -44.28 40.13
N GLU A 220 37.01 -44.94 39.01
CA GLU A 220 37.28 -44.29 37.71
C GLU A 220 36.12 -43.37 37.24
N ALA A 221 34.89 -43.69 37.64
CA ALA A 221 33.70 -42.88 37.33
C ALA A 221 33.66 -41.54 38.09
N ALA A 222 34.28 -41.46 39.27
CA ALA A 222 34.38 -40.21 40.03
C ALA A 222 35.35 -39.22 39.36
N GLU A 223 36.42 -39.73 38.74
CA GLU A 223 37.36 -38.89 38.01
C GLU A 223 36.72 -38.29 36.74
N LEU A 224 35.90 -39.07 36.02
CA LEU A 224 35.07 -38.57 34.92
C LEU A 224 34.04 -37.53 35.38
N GLY A 225 33.43 -37.72 36.56
CA GLY A 225 32.52 -36.75 37.16
C GLY A 225 33.19 -35.41 37.48
N ARG A 226 34.41 -35.44 38.03
CA ARG A 226 35.21 -34.24 38.31
C ARG A 226 35.53 -33.46 37.03
N LEU A 227 35.98 -34.15 35.98
CA LEU A 227 36.26 -33.53 34.68
C LEU A 227 35.00 -32.88 34.05
N ALA A 228 33.83 -33.52 34.20
CA ALA A 228 32.57 -32.94 33.75
C ALA A 228 32.20 -31.65 34.50
N GLY A 229 32.44 -31.59 35.81
CA GLY A 229 32.25 -30.38 36.62
C GLY A 229 33.19 -29.23 36.24
N GLU A 230 34.46 -29.55 35.94
CA GLU A 230 35.42 -28.55 35.43
C GLU A 230 34.98 -27.97 34.08
N GLN A 231 34.43 -28.80 33.17
CA GLN A 231 33.88 -28.35 31.89
C GLN A 231 32.60 -27.50 32.06
N GLU A 232 31.74 -27.81 33.04
CA GLU A 232 30.56 -27.00 33.34
C GLU A 232 30.97 -25.58 33.76
N VAL A 233 31.94 -25.47 34.68
CA VAL A 233 32.47 -24.18 35.15
C VAL A 233 33.13 -23.41 34.00
N ALA A 234 33.93 -24.08 33.17
CA ALA A 234 34.53 -23.47 31.98
C ALA A 234 33.47 -22.93 31.00
N LEU A 235 32.39 -23.67 30.76
CA LEU A 235 31.30 -23.25 29.87
C LEU A 235 30.50 -22.08 30.44
N ARG A 236 30.18 -22.09 31.74
CA ARG A 236 29.50 -20.95 32.41
C ARG A 236 30.33 -19.67 32.32
N ASN A 237 31.65 -19.78 32.50
CA ASN A 237 32.57 -18.64 32.37
C ASN A 237 32.63 -18.13 30.93
N LEU A 238 32.62 -19.03 29.93
CA LEU A 238 32.59 -18.65 28.51
C LEU A 238 31.30 -17.94 28.12
N VAL A 239 30.15 -18.41 28.62
CA VAL A 239 28.84 -17.81 28.31
C VAL A 239 28.63 -16.49 29.06
N ALA A 240 29.05 -16.39 30.33
CA ALA A 240 29.00 -15.15 31.10
C ALA A 240 29.97 -14.06 30.57
N GLY A 241 31.09 -14.47 29.95
CA GLY A 241 32.04 -13.57 29.30
C GLY A 241 31.55 -12.96 27.98
N GLY A 242 30.46 -13.49 27.41
CA GLY A 242 29.92 -13.08 26.12
C GLY A 242 30.81 -13.48 24.94
N ILE A 243 30.21 -14.04 23.89
CA ILE A 243 30.83 -14.10 22.57
C ILE A 243 30.94 -12.65 22.07
N GLY A 244 31.99 -11.93 22.48
CA GLY A 244 32.04 -10.49 22.29
C GLY A 244 33.38 -9.86 22.65
N ARG A 245 34.37 -10.02 21.77
CA ARG A 245 35.19 -8.92 21.21
C ARG A 245 36.19 -9.52 20.20
N PRO A 246 36.05 -9.32 18.88
CA PRO A 246 37.18 -9.59 17.99
C PRO A 246 38.35 -8.70 18.45
N PRO A 247 39.59 -9.22 18.47
CA PRO A 247 40.74 -8.43 18.86
C PRO A 247 40.83 -7.20 17.96
N VAL A 248 40.82 -6.01 18.56
CA VAL A 248 41.16 -4.77 17.86
C VAL A 248 42.59 -4.94 17.36
N ALA A 249 42.75 -5.15 16.07
CA ALA A 249 44.05 -5.11 15.43
C ALA A 249 44.56 -3.67 15.54
N THR A 250 45.45 -3.42 16.50
CA THR A 250 46.22 -2.19 16.56
C THR A 250 47.13 -2.17 15.33
N ALA A 251 46.77 -1.35 14.34
CA ALA A 251 47.66 -1.06 13.22
C ALA A 251 48.94 -0.39 13.75
N PRO A 252 50.13 -0.75 13.25
CA PRO A 252 51.35 -0.05 13.60
C PRO A 252 51.30 1.37 13.03
N VAL A 253 51.53 2.34 13.90
CA VAL A 253 51.66 3.77 13.56
C VAL A 253 52.91 3.96 12.69
N PRO A 254 52.83 4.75 11.59
CA PRO A 254 53.96 5.01 10.70
C PRO A 254 55.08 5.83 11.35
#